data_AF-A0A1H1GM09-F1
#
_entry.id   AF-A0A1H1GM09-F1
#
_cell.length_a   1.000
_cell.length_b   1.000
_cell.length_c   1.000
_cell.angle_alpha   90.00
_cell.angle_beta   90.00
_cell.angle_gamma   90.00
#
_symmetry.space_group_name_H-M   'P 1'
#
loop_
_entity.id
_entity.type
_entity.pdbx_description
1 polymer ?
#
loop_
_entity_poly.entity_id
_entity_poly.type
_entity_poly.pdbx_seq_one_letter_code
_entity_poly.pdbx_strand_id
1 'polypeptide(L)'
;MKDPIPGGSLQYVLLPQKFGRHQTAVTEFTVLCVEIWSTGIVVNMQLPPANGSQPPQPRIAVQDHFGTEYSLESSASIGSRHLQVFTPSVPAGTRSLTITSRDDDGARFVVALAVPAGNFRGGRLKVGHIHLAGLPDLPSGEQGRRDMQQGPGLTEHREAG
;
A
#
# COMPACT_ATOMS: atom_id res chain seq x y z
N MET A 1 5.25 0.59 -15.96
CA MET A 1 5.50 0.21 -14.56
C MET A 1 4.58 -0.96 -14.25
N LYS A 2 5.04 -2.04 -13.60
CA LYS A 2 4.10 -3.05 -13.08
C LYS A 2 3.43 -2.48 -11.82
N ASP A 3 2.14 -2.74 -11.66
CA ASP A 3 1.44 -2.47 -10.41
C ASP A 3 2.01 -3.44 -9.33
N PRO A 4 2.47 -2.95 -8.17
CA PRO A 4 3.03 -3.80 -7.13
C PRO A 4 1.97 -4.53 -6.28
N ILE A 5 0.68 -4.28 -6.53
CA ILE A 5 -0.42 -5.00 -5.89
C ILE A 5 -0.69 -6.31 -6.66
N PRO A 6 -0.76 -7.48 -5.99
CA PRO A 6 -1.10 -8.73 -6.65
C PRO A 6 -2.54 -8.69 -7.18
N GLY A 7 -2.69 -8.92 -8.50
CA GLY A 7 -4.01 -8.91 -9.13
C GLY A 7 -4.94 -9.97 -8.53
N GLY A 8 -6.18 -9.58 -8.21
CA GLY A 8 -7.15 -10.44 -7.54
C GLY A 8 -8.13 -9.63 -6.70
N SER A 9 -8.73 -10.25 -5.68
CA SER A 9 -9.56 -9.57 -4.68
C SER A 9 -8.92 -9.62 -3.29
N LEU A 10 -8.89 -8.46 -2.62
CA LEU A 10 -8.50 -8.36 -1.22
C LEU A 10 -9.55 -9.05 -0.34
N GLN A 11 -9.12 -10.00 0.50
CA GLN A 11 -9.98 -10.78 1.39
C GLN A 11 -9.90 -10.27 2.83
N TYR A 12 -8.68 -10.02 3.34
CA TYR A 12 -8.44 -9.58 4.72
C TYR A 12 -7.29 -8.58 4.78
N VAL A 13 -7.36 -7.65 5.74
CA VAL A 13 -6.23 -6.83 6.18
C VAL A 13 -5.97 -7.16 7.65
N LEU A 14 -4.80 -7.72 7.94
CA LEU A 14 -4.34 -8.07 9.28
C LEU A 14 -3.47 -6.93 9.82
N LEU A 15 -3.77 -6.47 11.03
CA LEU A 15 -2.99 -5.43 11.73
C LEU A 15 -2.21 -6.04 12.89
N PRO A 16 -0.92 -5.69 13.09
CA PRO A 16 -0.21 -6.01 14.31
C PRO A 16 -0.95 -5.50 15.56
N GLN A 17 -1.05 -6.32 16.61
CA GLN A 17 -1.60 -5.86 17.89
C GLN A 17 -0.76 -4.74 18.53
N LYS A 18 0.53 -4.68 18.18
CA LYS A 18 1.46 -3.60 18.52
C LYS A 18 2.35 -3.35 17.31
N PHE A 19 2.52 -2.10 16.92
CA PHE A 19 3.48 -1.71 15.89
C PHE A 19 4.88 -1.65 16.52
N GLY A 20 5.78 -2.52 16.10
CA GLY A 20 7.17 -2.57 16.55
C GLY A 20 8.12 -2.05 15.48
N ARG A 21 9.18 -1.34 15.89
CA ARG A 21 10.35 -1.13 15.03
C ARG A 21 11.23 -2.37 15.13
N HIS A 22 11.46 -3.02 14.00
CA HIS A 22 12.32 -4.19 13.88
C HIS A 22 13.63 -3.76 13.21
N GLN A 23 14.75 -4.29 13.71
CA GLN A 23 16.08 -3.98 13.21
C GLN A 23 16.75 -5.27 12.73
N THR A 24 17.27 -5.23 11.51
CA THR A 24 18.02 -6.31 10.87
C THR A 24 19.50 -5.92 10.76
N ALA A 25 20.33 -6.73 10.11
CA ALA A 25 21.72 -6.37 9.86
C ALA A 25 21.83 -5.24 8.81
N VAL A 26 20.92 -5.23 7.82
CA VAL A 26 20.95 -4.23 6.73
C VAL A 26 20.03 -3.03 6.96
N THR A 27 18.88 -3.17 7.64
CA THR A 27 17.86 -2.11 7.66
C THR A 27 16.99 -2.12 8.93
N GLU A 28 16.27 -1.03 9.16
CA GLU A 28 15.14 -1.00 10.09
C GLU A 28 13.82 -1.03 9.32
N PHE A 29 12.78 -1.63 9.89
CA PHE A 29 11.43 -1.56 9.33
C PHE A 29 10.35 -1.77 10.39
N THR A 30 9.14 -1.28 10.11
CA THR A 30 7.93 -1.55 10.90
C THR A 30 6.91 -2.23 10.00
N VAL A 31 6.40 -3.41 10.37
CA VAL A 31 5.25 -4.00 9.68
C VAL A 31 4.00 -3.19 10.03
N LEU A 32 3.25 -2.76 9.02
CA LEU A 32 2.04 -1.95 9.18
C LEU A 32 0.76 -2.75 8.92
N CYS A 33 0.76 -3.62 7.90
CA CYS A 33 -0.29 -4.61 7.73
C CYS A 33 0.21 -5.82 6.93
N VAL A 34 -0.56 -6.89 7.00
CA VAL A 34 -0.50 -8.00 6.04
C VAL A 34 -1.84 -8.09 5.34
N GLU A 35 -1.83 -8.03 4.03
CA GLU A 35 -3.02 -8.09 3.19
C GLU A 35 -3.11 -9.49 2.57
N ILE A 36 -4.22 -10.21 2.81
CA ILE A 36 -4.48 -11.49 2.16
C ILE A 36 -5.33 -11.21 0.93
N TRP A 37 -4.74 -11.43 -0.25
CA TRP A 37 -5.38 -11.33 -1.55
C TRP A 37 -5.73 -12.73 -2.08
N SER A 38 -6.68 -12.85 -3.00
CA SER A 38 -7.09 -14.15 -3.57
C SER A 38 -5.97 -14.92 -4.29
N THR A 39 -4.86 -14.26 -4.59
CA THR A 39 -3.70 -14.78 -5.34
C THR A 39 -2.41 -14.86 -4.51
N GLY A 40 -2.30 -14.11 -3.41
CA GLY A 40 -1.07 -14.02 -2.62
C GLY A 40 -1.23 -13.23 -1.33
N ILE A 41 -0.10 -12.90 -0.71
CA ILE A 41 0.00 -12.17 0.55
C ILE A 41 0.88 -10.93 0.32
N VAL A 42 0.44 -9.74 0.73
CA VAL A 42 1.29 -8.53 0.72
C VAL A 42 1.68 -8.18 2.16
N VAL A 43 2.97 -8.11 2.43
CA VAL A 43 3.49 -7.51 3.67
C VAL A 43 3.81 -6.05 3.40
N ASN A 44 3.08 -5.15 4.06
CA ASN A 44 3.19 -3.70 3.90
C ASN A 44 4.02 -3.12 5.05
N MET A 45 5.16 -2.52 4.72
CA MET A 45 6.18 -2.08 5.68
C MET A 45 6.48 -0.60 5.55
N GLN A 46 6.83 0.02 6.67
CA GLN A 46 7.47 1.32 6.75
C GLN A 46 8.98 1.12 6.88
N LEU A 47 9.76 1.75 6.00
CA LEU A 47 11.21 1.87 6.13
C LEU A 47 11.58 3.30 6.61
N PRO A 48 12.77 3.50 7.18
CA PRO A 48 13.36 4.82 7.39
C PRO A 48 13.44 5.64 6.10
N PRO A 49 13.43 6.99 6.18
CA PRO A 49 13.75 7.83 5.05
C PRO A 49 15.17 7.57 4.55
N ALA A 50 15.33 7.50 3.22
CA ALA A 50 16.59 7.24 2.55
C ALA A 50 17.40 8.52 2.35
N ASN A 51 18.62 8.59 2.87
CA ASN A 51 19.53 9.71 2.68
C ASN A 51 20.19 9.66 1.30
N GLY A 52 19.40 9.90 0.24
CA GLY A 52 19.85 9.98 -1.16
C GLY A 52 20.07 8.63 -1.88
N SER A 53 20.08 7.51 -1.15
CA SER A 53 20.17 6.14 -1.69
C SER A 53 19.03 5.28 -1.15
N GLN A 54 18.36 4.50 -2.00
CA GLN A 54 17.25 3.62 -1.57
C GLN A 54 17.72 2.72 -0.40
N PRO A 55 16.91 2.52 0.67
CA PRO A 55 17.35 1.70 1.79
C PRO A 55 17.44 0.23 1.34
N PRO A 56 18.40 -0.55 1.86
CA PRO A 56 18.44 -1.98 1.62
C PRO A 56 17.13 -2.63 2.09
N GLN A 57 16.63 -3.56 1.29
CA GLN A 57 15.32 -4.17 1.49
C GLN A 57 15.39 -5.20 2.63
N PRO A 58 14.45 -5.21 3.59
CA PRO A 58 14.46 -6.19 4.67
C PRO A 58 14.22 -7.60 4.09
N ARG A 59 15.08 -8.56 4.43
CA ARG A 59 14.81 -9.96 4.12
C ARG A 59 13.86 -10.49 5.17
N ILE A 60 12.69 -10.97 4.76
CA ILE A 60 11.74 -11.64 5.65
C ILE A 60 11.27 -12.98 5.07
N ALA A 61 10.80 -13.87 5.94
CA ALA A 61 9.96 -15.00 5.60
C ALA A 61 8.56 -14.79 6.17
N VAL A 62 7.54 -15.29 5.45
CA VAL A 62 6.18 -15.44 5.95
C VAL A 62 5.90 -16.93 6.08
N GLN A 63 5.43 -17.35 7.25
CA GLN A 63 5.10 -18.75 7.55
C GLN A 63 3.74 -18.84 8.24
N ASP A 64 2.93 -19.85 7.94
CA ASP A 64 1.70 -20.11 8.69
C ASP A 64 1.87 -21.11 9.84
N HIS A 65 0.82 -21.27 10.64
CA HIS A 65 0.82 -22.16 11.81
C HIS A 65 0.91 -23.66 11.51
N PHE A 66 0.85 -24.10 10.24
CA PHE A 66 1.18 -25.48 9.84
C PHE A 66 2.67 -25.65 9.54
N GLY A 67 3.43 -24.56 9.53
CA GLY A 67 4.83 -24.52 9.10
C GLY A 67 5.01 -24.22 7.61
N THR A 68 3.93 -23.98 6.85
CA THR A 68 4.00 -23.64 5.42
C THR A 68 4.69 -22.29 5.25
N GLU A 69 5.78 -22.26 4.49
CA GLU A 69 6.49 -21.02 4.14
C GLU A 69 6.07 -20.54 2.75
N TYR A 70 5.85 -19.24 2.62
CA TYR A 70 5.36 -18.61 1.39
C TYR A 70 6.54 -18.01 0.59
N SER A 71 6.53 -18.21 -0.72
CA SER A 71 7.61 -17.79 -1.61
C SER A 71 7.50 -16.31 -1.95
N LEU A 72 8.56 -15.53 -1.75
CA LEU A 72 8.64 -14.14 -2.23
C LEU A 72 8.60 -14.12 -3.76
N GLU A 73 7.56 -13.51 -4.33
CA GLU A 73 7.39 -13.33 -5.78
C GLU A 73 8.01 -11.99 -6.24
N SER A 74 7.73 -10.89 -5.53
CA SER A 74 8.17 -9.56 -5.91
C SER A 74 8.22 -8.58 -4.75
N SER A 75 8.93 -7.47 -4.93
CA SER A 75 9.01 -6.36 -3.97
C SER A 75 9.00 -5.01 -4.68
N ALA A 76 8.52 -3.97 -3.99
CA ALA A 76 8.47 -2.60 -4.50
C ALA A 76 8.60 -1.58 -3.36
N SER A 77 9.11 -0.39 -3.66
CA SER A 77 9.15 0.73 -2.72
C SER A 77 8.45 1.96 -3.32
N ILE A 78 7.59 2.61 -2.52
CA ILE A 78 6.85 3.82 -2.88
C ILE A 78 7.12 4.85 -1.79
N GLY A 79 8.02 5.78 -2.06
CA GLY A 79 8.56 6.68 -1.03
C GLY A 79 9.22 5.89 0.10
N SER A 80 8.69 6.01 1.31
CA SER A 80 9.15 5.29 2.50
C SER A 80 8.35 4.02 2.83
N ARG A 81 7.35 3.65 2.00
CA ARG A 81 6.68 2.35 2.07
C ARG A 81 7.42 1.30 1.25
N HIS A 82 7.44 0.08 1.74
CA HIS A 82 7.94 -1.09 1.05
C HIS A 82 6.89 -2.19 1.08
N LEU A 83 6.61 -2.79 -0.08
CA LEU A 83 5.69 -3.91 -0.24
C LEU A 83 6.50 -5.15 -0.64
N GLN A 84 6.18 -6.30 -0.05
CA GLN A 84 6.66 -7.60 -0.49
C GLN A 84 5.49 -8.54 -0.72
N VAL A 85 5.43 -9.14 -1.91
CA VAL A 85 4.36 -10.02 -2.37
C VAL A 85 4.83 -11.46 -2.29
N PHE A 86 4.08 -12.30 -1.58
CA PHE A 86 4.36 -13.72 -1.40
C PHE A 86 3.24 -14.56 -2.02
N THR A 87 3.60 -15.73 -2.55
CA THR A 87 2.67 -16.68 -3.17
C THR A 87 2.85 -18.09 -2.60
N PRO A 88 1.81 -18.95 -2.61
CA PRO A 88 0.42 -18.69 -3.03
C PRO A 88 -0.35 -17.83 -2.00
N SER A 89 -1.66 -17.68 -2.18
CA SER A 89 -2.54 -17.15 -1.12
C SER A 89 -2.64 -18.12 0.07
N VAL A 90 -3.15 -17.61 1.19
CA VAL A 90 -3.34 -18.35 2.45
C VAL A 90 -4.38 -19.47 2.29
N PRO A 91 -4.07 -20.74 2.61
CA PRO A 91 -5.03 -21.83 2.58
C PRO A 91 -6.21 -21.65 3.53
N ALA A 92 -7.36 -22.18 3.15
CA ALA A 92 -8.55 -22.20 3.99
C ALA A 92 -8.28 -22.96 5.31
N GLY A 93 -8.64 -22.36 6.44
CA GLY A 93 -8.43 -22.93 7.77
C GLY A 93 -7.15 -22.49 8.48
N THR A 94 -6.26 -21.73 7.82
CA THR A 94 -5.12 -21.08 8.48
C THR A 94 -5.57 -20.13 9.57
N ARG A 95 -4.91 -20.19 10.74
CA ARG A 95 -5.29 -19.44 11.96
C ARG A 95 -4.34 -18.29 12.30
N SER A 96 -3.09 -18.36 11.85
CA SER A 96 -2.13 -17.26 12.00
C SER A 96 -1.04 -17.30 10.95
N LEU A 97 -0.49 -16.11 10.66
CA LEU A 97 0.75 -15.90 9.94
C LEU A 97 1.82 -15.36 10.90
N THR A 98 3.05 -15.85 10.76
CA THR A 98 4.24 -15.41 11.48
C THR A 98 5.21 -14.81 10.45
N ILE A 99 5.79 -13.67 10.79
CA ILE A 99 6.87 -13.04 10.02
C ILE A 99 8.18 -13.19 10.80
N THR A 100 9.25 -13.55 10.11
CA THR A 100 10.62 -13.55 10.62
C THR A 100 11.53 -12.75 9.69
N SER A 101 12.56 -12.09 10.23
CA SER A 101 13.66 -11.53 9.44
C SER A 101 14.65 -12.65 9.08
N ARG A 102 15.29 -12.52 7.91
CA ARG A 102 16.23 -13.47 7.29
C ARG A 102 17.53 -12.82 6.85
N ASP A 103 18.04 -11.91 7.67
CA ASP A 103 19.39 -11.37 7.53
C ASP A 103 20.43 -12.38 8.07
N ASP A 104 21.72 -12.14 7.78
CA ASP A 104 22.78 -13.15 7.89
C ASP A 104 23.06 -13.63 9.34
N ASP A 105 22.62 -12.88 10.36
CA ASP A 105 22.63 -13.27 11.78
C ASP A 105 21.63 -14.38 12.14
N GLY A 106 20.82 -14.85 11.19
CA GLY A 106 19.81 -15.90 11.39
C GLY A 106 18.41 -15.38 11.70
N ALA A 107 17.44 -16.31 11.76
CA ALA A 107 16.03 -15.98 11.77
C ALA A 107 15.56 -15.31 13.08
N ARG A 108 15.07 -14.06 12.98
CA ARG A 108 14.57 -13.28 14.14
C ARG A 108 13.06 -13.06 14.03
N PHE A 109 12.32 -13.25 15.13
CA PHE A 109 10.87 -13.01 15.16
C PHE A 109 10.53 -11.52 14.91
N VAL A 110 9.53 -11.27 14.06
CA VAL A 110 9.03 -9.93 13.74
C VAL A 110 7.64 -9.77 14.35
N VAL A 111 6.64 -10.48 13.85
CA VAL A 111 5.25 -10.38 14.30
C VAL A 111 4.48 -11.67 14.05
N ALA A 112 3.50 -11.96 14.91
CA ALA A 112 2.48 -12.98 14.66
C ALA A 112 1.10 -12.30 14.54
N LEU A 113 0.31 -12.74 13.57
CA LEU A 113 -0.95 -12.13 13.16
C LEU A 113 -2.04 -13.20 13.10
N ALA A 114 -3.14 -12.99 13.81
CA ALA A 114 -4.29 -13.90 13.73
C ALA A 114 -5.00 -13.74 12.39
N VAL A 115 -5.25 -14.85 11.69
CA VAL A 115 -6.06 -14.90 10.47
C VAL A 115 -7.52 -15.16 10.88
N PRO A 116 -8.49 -14.32 10.48
CA PRO A 116 -9.91 -14.58 10.77
C PRO A 116 -10.37 -15.89 10.14
N ALA A 117 -10.95 -16.79 10.94
CA ALA A 117 -11.64 -17.96 10.40
C ALA A 117 -12.85 -17.51 9.57
N GLY A 118 -13.06 -18.09 8.39
CA GLY A 118 -14.10 -17.67 7.43
C GLY A 118 -15.55 -17.71 7.94
N ASN A 119 -15.79 -18.28 9.13
CA ASN A 119 -17.09 -18.29 9.81
C ASN A 119 -17.35 -17.03 10.66
N PHE A 120 -16.41 -16.07 10.73
CA PHE A 120 -16.58 -14.83 11.49
C PHE A 120 -17.68 -13.95 10.88
N ARG A 121 -18.86 -13.91 11.52
CA ARG A 121 -19.88 -12.88 11.33
C ARG A 121 -19.49 -11.52 11.96
N GLY A 122 -18.19 -11.21 12.01
CA GLY A 122 -17.64 -10.01 12.64
C GLY A 122 -17.14 -9.02 11.59
N GLY A 123 -17.77 -7.85 11.50
CA GLY A 123 -17.24 -6.70 10.76
C GLY A 123 -16.97 -6.94 9.28
N ARG A 124 -18.02 -7.02 8.43
CA ARG A 124 -17.88 -6.90 6.97
C ARG A 124 -17.23 -5.55 6.64
N LEU A 125 -15.92 -5.53 6.42
CA LEU A 125 -15.24 -4.39 5.82
C LEU A 125 -15.92 -4.10 4.48
N LYS A 126 -16.49 -2.90 4.34
CA LYS A 126 -16.90 -2.41 3.03
C LYS A 126 -15.63 -2.18 2.24
N VAL A 127 -15.32 -3.08 1.30
CA VAL A 127 -14.42 -2.78 0.18
C VAL A 127 -15.09 -1.66 -0.60
N GLY A 128 -14.69 -0.42 -0.29
CA GLY A 128 -15.03 0.72 -1.14
C GLY A 128 -14.27 0.54 -2.44
N HIS A 129 -14.98 0.48 -3.57
CA HIS A 129 -14.34 0.70 -4.85
C HIS A 129 -13.73 2.10 -4.82
N ILE A 130 -12.40 2.19 -4.78
CA ILE A 130 -11.69 3.45 -4.93
C ILE A 130 -11.85 3.86 -6.39
N HIS A 131 -12.93 4.57 -6.68
CA HIS A 131 -13.10 5.27 -7.94
C HIS A 131 -12.09 6.42 -7.92
N LEU A 132 -11.05 6.34 -8.74
CA LEU A 132 -9.95 7.32 -8.77
C LEU A 132 -10.38 8.61 -9.51
N ALA A 133 -11.48 9.21 -9.06
CA ALA A 133 -12.01 10.46 -9.59
C ALA A 133 -11.16 11.63 -9.07
N GLY A 134 -10.68 12.48 -9.99
CA GLY A 134 -9.95 13.70 -9.62
C GLY A 134 -8.45 13.70 -9.94
N LEU A 135 -8.02 13.12 -11.07
CA LEU A 135 -6.98 13.81 -11.85
C LEU A 135 -7.68 14.99 -12.55
N PRO A 136 -7.25 16.25 -12.36
CA PRO A 136 -7.78 17.36 -13.13
C PRO A 136 -7.26 17.28 -14.57
N ASP A 137 -8.16 17.36 -15.55
CA ASP A 137 -7.77 17.42 -16.96
C ASP A 137 -6.88 18.64 -17.22
N LEU A 138 -5.73 18.41 -17.84
CA LEU A 138 -4.86 19.49 -18.31
C LEU A 138 -5.58 20.20 -19.47
N PRO A 139 -5.73 21.53 -19.45
CA PRO A 139 -6.49 22.24 -20.47
C PRO A 139 -5.79 22.19 -21.83
N SER A 140 -6.30 21.36 -22.73
CA SER A 140 -5.94 21.35 -24.16
C SER A 140 -6.14 22.75 -24.77
N GLY A 141 -5.18 23.20 -25.55
CA GLY A 141 -5.19 24.54 -26.14
C GLY A 141 -6.05 24.69 -27.40
N GLU A 142 -6.23 25.96 -27.76
CA GLU A 142 -6.50 26.51 -29.10
C GLU A 142 -7.95 26.56 -29.67
N GLN A 143 -8.45 27.80 -29.68
CA GLN A 143 -9.13 28.51 -30.79
C GLN A 143 -10.61 28.19 -31.17
N GLY A 144 -11.39 29.26 -31.38
CA GLY A 144 -12.78 29.17 -31.90
C GLY A 144 -13.75 30.31 -31.51
N ARG A 145 -13.33 31.59 -31.54
CA ARG A 145 -13.88 32.66 -32.44
C ARG A 145 -15.41 32.85 -32.53
N ARG A 146 -15.85 34.10 -32.26
CA ARG A 146 -17.12 34.78 -32.68
C ARG A 146 -18.42 34.28 -31.99
N ASP A 147 -19.51 35.05 -31.81
CA ASP A 147 -19.90 36.48 -31.91
C ASP A 147 -21.31 36.62 -31.23
N MET A 148 -21.96 37.76 -30.89
CA MET A 148 -21.70 39.21 -30.96
C MET A 148 -22.67 39.98 -30.02
N GLN A 149 -22.29 41.18 -29.51
CA GLN A 149 -23.17 42.27 -28.99
C GLN A 149 -24.04 41.96 -27.73
N GLN A 150 -24.63 42.91 -26.98
CA GLN A 150 -24.82 44.38 -27.15
C GLN A 150 -24.78 45.10 -25.75
N GLY A 151 -24.62 46.43 -25.71
CA GLY A 151 -24.58 47.25 -24.46
C GLY A 151 -25.96 47.77 -23.99
N PRO A 152 -26.11 48.97 -23.38
CA PRO A 152 -25.09 50.01 -23.06
C PRO A 152 -25.18 50.60 -21.61
N GLY A 153 -24.35 51.59 -21.27
CA GLY A 153 -24.64 52.47 -20.12
C GLY A 153 -23.45 53.17 -19.40
N LEU A 154 -23.26 54.44 -19.72
CA LEU A 154 -22.53 55.54 -19.01
C LEU A 154 -22.28 55.34 -17.49
N THR A 155 -21.20 55.84 -16.87
CA THR A 155 -20.76 57.26 -16.90
C THR A 155 -19.29 57.41 -16.46
N GLU A 156 -18.56 58.38 -17.02
CA GLU A 156 -17.21 58.77 -16.57
C GLU A 156 -17.26 59.64 -15.30
N HIS A 157 -16.31 59.44 -14.37
CA HIS A 157 -16.00 60.43 -13.32
C HIS A 157 -14.48 60.50 -13.06
N ARG A 158 -14.01 61.71 -12.74
CA ARG A 158 -12.59 62.05 -12.50
C ARG A 158 -12.12 61.62 -11.11
N GLU A 159 -10.83 61.29 -11.00
CA GLU A 159 -9.80 61.99 -10.19
C GLU A 159 -8.43 61.51 -10.72
N ALA A 160 -7.46 62.37 -11.09
CA ALA A 160 -6.67 63.35 -10.32
C ALA A 160 -5.53 62.68 -9.52
N GLY A 161 -4.29 62.91 -9.96
CA GLY A 161 -3.05 62.27 -9.48
C GLY A 161 -1.93 62.47 -10.49
#